data_AF-A0AAN8A0D1-F1
#
_entry.id   AF-A0AAN8A0D1-F1
#
_cell.length_a   1.000
_cell.length_b   1.000
_cell.length_c   1.000
_cell.angle_alpha   90.00
_cell.angle_beta   90.00
_cell.angle_gamma   90.00
#
_symmetry.space_group_name_H-M   'P 1'
#
loop_
_entity.id
_entity.type
_entity.pdbx_description
1 polymer ?
#
loop_
_entity_poly.entity_id
_entity_poly.type
_entity_poly.pdbx_seq_one_letter_code
_entity_poly.pdbx_strand_id
1 'polypeptide(L)'
;MISATLVIRPDRSQFFKYETVNLISFPSDTGVYWCQSLQGACSNTINISVNDGGVILGSPTFPVTVGDEVVLHCSYKAKNGVKATSDFSAAFYKNNTFIGNQPGGKLTLQNVSKSDEGFYRCEHPKGGKSLPSRLAVKDRPTDVSTPPPPPVPLARLLCSILLFITFTVIFIVCIYIFQRWARARAHA
;
A
#
# COMPACT_ATOMS: atom_id res chain seq x y z
N MET A 1 35.98 20.17 -14.10
CA MET A 1 34.59 19.78 -13.76
C MET A 1 34.28 18.49 -14.50
N ILE A 2 34.26 17.36 -13.81
CA ILE A 2 33.97 16.06 -14.42
C ILE A 2 32.45 15.90 -14.38
N SER A 3 31.80 15.89 -15.54
CA SER A 3 30.36 15.66 -15.69
C SER A 3 30.14 14.20 -16.06
N ALA A 4 29.35 13.46 -15.28
CA ALA A 4 28.89 12.11 -15.61
C ALA A 4 27.40 12.15 -15.98
N THR A 5 27.06 11.53 -17.10
CA THR A 5 25.67 11.39 -17.59
C THR A 5 25.10 10.07 -17.08
N LEU A 6 23.97 10.13 -16.36
CA LEU A 6 23.27 8.92 -15.92
C LEU A 6 22.39 8.37 -17.06
N VAL A 7 22.59 7.10 -17.40
CA VAL A 7 21.66 6.32 -18.23
C VAL A 7 21.09 5.22 -17.35
N ILE A 8 19.79 5.24 -17.09
CA ILE A 8 19.11 4.19 -16.31
C ILE A 8 18.96 2.98 -17.22
N ARG A 9 19.79 1.95 -16.99
CA ARG A 9 19.59 0.60 -17.54
C ARG A 9 19.05 -0.32 -16.43
N PRO A 10 18.15 -1.26 -16.73
CA PRO A 10 17.49 -2.12 -15.73
C PRO A 10 18.40 -3.23 -15.15
N ASP A 11 19.70 -2.98 -14.99
CA ASP A 11 20.68 -3.97 -14.49
C ASP A 11 21.41 -3.47 -13.23
N ARG A 12 20.73 -3.62 -12.09
CA ARG A 12 21.20 -4.05 -10.76
C ARG A 12 22.60 -3.67 -10.22
N SER A 13 23.22 -2.54 -10.54
CA SER A 13 24.36 -2.08 -9.73
C SER A 13 24.62 -0.59 -9.80
N GLN A 14 23.91 0.21 -9.01
CA GLN A 14 24.27 1.62 -8.82
C GLN A 14 24.14 2.01 -7.34
N PHE A 15 25.20 1.70 -6.58
CA PHE A 15 25.47 2.36 -5.30
C PHE A 15 26.22 3.65 -5.57
N PHE A 16 25.72 4.77 -5.05
CA PHE A 16 26.35 6.06 -5.24
C PHE A 16 26.57 6.80 -3.93
N LYS A 17 27.80 7.30 -3.77
CA LYS A 17 28.20 8.24 -2.74
C LYS A 17 28.72 9.49 -3.48
N TYR A 18 27.89 10.51 -3.67
CA TYR A 18 28.28 11.84 -4.16
C TYR A 18 27.23 12.91 -3.79
N GLU A 19 27.65 14.18 -3.84
CA GLU A 19 26.90 15.33 -3.31
C GLU A 19 25.77 15.85 -4.23
N THR A 20 25.70 15.52 -5.52
CA THR A 20 24.53 15.86 -6.38
C THR A 20 24.44 15.04 -7.68
N VAL A 21 23.24 14.52 -8.02
CA VAL A 21 22.96 13.78 -9.28
C VAL A 21 22.16 14.67 -10.24
N ASN A 22 22.59 14.81 -11.50
CA ASN A 22 21.75 15.36 -12.56
C ASN A 22 21.08 14.21 -13.32
N LEU A 23 19.75 14.15 -13.28
CA LEU A 23 18.94 13.17 -14.00
C LEU A 23 18.40 13.80 -15.28
N ILE A 24 18.57 13.13 -16.42
CA ILE A 24 17.92 13.48 -17.69
C ILE A 24 16.73 12.53 -17.87
N SER A 25 15.53 13.07 -18.06
CA SER A 25 14.30 12.29 -18.26
C SER A 25 13.65 12.66 -19.59
N PHE A 26 13.22 11.66 -20.35
CA PHE A 26 12.47 11.80 -21.59
C PHE A 26 10.99 11.46 -21.39
N PRO A 27 10.06 11.98 -22.20
CA PRO A 27 8.65 11.59 -22.14
C PRO A 27 8.43 10.07 -22.22
N SER A 28 9.33 9.35 -22.90
CA SER A 28 9.36 7.87 -22.99
C SER A 28 9.65 7.16 -21.66
N ASP A 29 10.17 7.88 -20.67
CA ASP A 29 10.43 7.36 -19.32
C ASP A 29 9.15 7.42 -18.45
N THR A 30 8.00 7.74 -19.03
CA THR A 30 6.71 7.61 -18.35
C THR A 30 6.35 6.12 -18.22
N GLY A 31 6.06 5.67 -17.01
CA GLY A 31 5.75 4.26 -16.79
C GLY A 31 5.51 3.87 -15.34
N VAL A 32 5.34 2.56 -15.14
CA VAL A 32 5.20 1.93 -13.83
C VAL A 32 6.58 1.47 -13.36
N TYR A 33 6.96 1.87 -12.15
CA TYR A 33 8.26 1.58 -11.55
C TYR A 33 8.08 0.81 -10.25
N TRP A 34 9.00 -0.10 -9.95
CA TRP A 34 9.09 -0.81 -8.66
C TRP A 34 10.55 -1.05 -8.32
N CYS A 35 10.84 -1.22 -7.02
CA CYS A 35 12.13 -1.70 -6.56
C CYS A 35 12.10 -3.23 -6.51
N GLN A 36 13.20 -3.87 -6.95
CA GLN A 36 13.34 -5.32 -6.85
C GLN A 36 14.58 -5.66 -6.02
N SER A 37 14.43 -6.55 -5.04
CA SER A 37 15.53 -7.07 -4.24
C SER A 37 16.38 -8.07 -5.03
N LEU A 38 17.60 -8.34 -4.55
CA LEU A 38 18.47 -9.35 -5.15
C LEU A 38 17.82 -10.74 -5.15
N GLN A 39 17.05 -11.07 -4.11
CA GLN A 39 16.31 -12.33 -4.01
C GLN A 39 15.01 -12.36 -4.83
N GLY A 40 14.70 -11.31 -5.59
CA GLY A 40 13.56 -11.26 -6.51
C GLY A 40 12.26 -10.73 -5.91
N ALA A 41 12.25 -10.28 -4.65
CA ALA A 41 11.09 -9.63 -4.06
C ALA A 41 10.86 -8.25 -4.68
N CYS A 42 9.61 -7.91 -5.01
CA CYS A 42 9.24 -6.60 -5.57
C CYS A 42 8.56 -5.73 -4.51
N SER A 43 8.85 -4.43 -4.52
CA SER A 43 8.13 -3.43 -3.73
C SER A 43 6.74 -3.15 -4.32
N ASN A 44 6.00 -2.23 -3.69
CA ASN A 44 4.86 -1.60 -4.36
C ASN A 44 5.31 -0.92 -5.66
N THR A 45 4.35 -0.81 -6.57
CA THR A 45 4.53 -0.04 -7.81
C THR A 45 4.24 1.44 -7.57
N ILE A 46 4.88 2.29 -8.36
CA ILE A 46 4.62 3.73 -8.45
C ILE A 46 4.50 4.11 -9.92
N ASN A 47 3.70 5.13 -10.23
CA ASN A 47 3.59 5.67 -11.59
C ASN A 47 4.42 6.95 -11.69
N ILE A 48 5.37 6.97 -12.62
CA ILE A 48 6.15 8.16 -12.94
C ILE A 48 5.66 8.70 -14.28
N SER A 49 5.35 9.99 -14.32
CA SER A 49 4.94 10.68 -15.54
C SER A 49 5.92 11.80 -15.87
N VAL A 50 6.46 11.79 -17.08
CA VAL A 50 7.40 12.80 -17.58
C VAL A 50 6.72 13.58 -18.71
N ASN A 51 6.66 14.90 -18.59
CA ASN A 51 6.18 15.77 -19.67
C ASN A 51 7.09 17.00 -19.85
N ASP A 52 6.87 17.74 -20.94
CA ASP A 52 7.54 19.01 -21.25
C ASP A 52 6.89 20.23 -20.57
N GLY A 53 5.93 19.99 -19.68
CA GLY A 53 5.21 21.00 -18.92
C GLY A 53 5.99 21.42 -17.67
N GLY A 54 5.96 22.71 -17.36
CA GLY A 54 6.66 23.25 -16.18
C GLY A 54 5.92 23.07 -14.86
N VAL A 55 4.62 22.75 -14.88
CA VAL A 55 3.75 22.73 -13.69
C VAL A 55 3.59 21.30 -13.18
N ILE A 56 3.91 21.08 -11.91
CA ILE A 56 3.94 19.76 -11.27
C ILE A 56 3.09 19.82 -10.01
N LEU A 57 2.16 18.87 -9.87
CA LEU A 57 1.45 18.61 -8.64
C LEU A 57 2.14 17.47 -7.87
N GLY A 58 2.65 17.76 -6.68
CA GLY A 58 3.07 16.77 -5.70
C GLY A 58 1.89 16.30 -4.86
N SER A 59 1.61 15.00 -4.89
CA SER A 59 0.67 14.32 -4.00
C SER A 59 1.38 13.16 -3.28
N PRO A 60 0.84 12.66 -2.15
CA PRO A 60 1.34 11.44 -1.52
C PRO A 60 1.37 10.26 -2.50
N THR A 61 2.47 9.51 -2.50
CA THR A 61 2.64 8.32 -3.36
C THR A 61 1.85 7.11 -2.83
N PHE A 62 1.58 7.08 -1.53
CA PHE A 62 0.88 5.99 -0.86
C PHE A 62 -0.54 6.40 -0.46
N PRO A 63 -1.47 5.43 -0.33
CA PRO A 63 -2.81 5.70 0.17
C PRO A 63 -2.78 6.30 1.58
N VAL A 64 -3.49 7.42 1.72
CA VAL A 64 -3.60 8.19 2.96
C VAL A 64 -4.70 7.62 3.84
N THR A 65 -4.56 7.64 5.15
CA THR A 65 -5.56 7.10 6.06
C THR A 65 -6.67 8.12 6.34
N VAL A 66 -7.90 7.66 6.55
CA VAL A 66 -8.99 8.53 6.99
C VAL A 66 -8.64 9.26 8.28
N GLY A 67 -8.88 10.57 8.29
CA GLY A 67 -8.61 11.51 9.37
C GLY A 67 -7.24 12.17 9.30
N ASP A 68 -6.35 11.77 8.40
CA ASP A 68 -5.04 12.37 8.24
C ASP A 68 -5.14 13.78 7.61
N GLU A 69 -4.08 14.59 7.78
CA GLU A 69 -3.89 15.84 7.04
C GLU A 69 -3.00 15.58 5.81
N VAL A 70 -3.40 16.10 4.66
CA VAL A 70 -2.64 16.00 3.41
C VAL A 70 -2.39 17.38 2.85
N VAL A 71 -1.14 17.64 2.45
CA VAL A 71 -0.79 18.86 1.72
C VAL A 71 -0.40 18.50 0.29
N LEU A 72 -1.12 19.04 -0.68
CA LEU A 72 -0.80 18.95 -2.09
C LEU A 72 0.02 20.19 -2.49
N HIS A 73 1.14 19.95 -3.17
CA HIS A 73 2.09 21.00 -3.54
C HIS A 73 2.08 21.24 -5.04
N CYS A 74 1.76 22.45 -5.46
CA CYS A 74 1.93 22.91 -6.82
C CYS A 74 3.28 23.59 -6.95
N SER A 75 4.09 23.13 -7.90
CA SER A 75 5.36 23.73 -8.23
C SER A 75 5.43 24.07 -9.71
N TYR A 76 6.18 25.12 -10.03
CA TYR A 76 6.39 25.55 -11.40
C TYR A 76 7.89 25.73 -11.67
N LYS A 77 8.38 25.08 -12.71
CA LYS A 77 9.71 25.27 -13.26
C LYS A 77 9.59 25.80 -14.68
N ALA A 78 10.03 27.03 -14.91
CA ALA A 78 10.15 27.57 -16.26
C ALA A 78 11.17 26.77 -17.07
N LYS A 79 10.99 26.67 -18.40
CA LYS A 79 11.88 25.89 -19.29
C LYS A 79 13.37 26.23 -19.15
N ASN A 80 13.68 27.50 -18.90
CA ASN A 80 15.05 28.00 -18.69
C ASN A 80 15.37 28.27 -17.21
N GLY A 81 14.47 27.90 -16.29
CA GLY A 81 14.61 28.12 -14.87
C GLY A 81 15.44 27.02 -14.21
N VAL A 82 16.44 27.41 -13.41
CA VAL A 82 17.32 26.47 -12.70
C VAL A 82 16.59 25.80 -11.52
N LYS A 83 15.62 26.49 -10.89
CA LYS A 83 14.87 26.02 -9.73
C LYS A 83 13.36 26.05 -9.97
N ALA A 84 12.66 25.07 -9.43
CA ALA A 84 11.20 25.09 -9.31
C ALA A 84 10.79 26.02 -8.16
N THR A 85 9.67 26.74 -8.29
CA THR A 85 9.11 27.59 -7.24
C THR A 85 7.70 27.13 -6.87
N SER A 86 7.26 27.41 -5.64
CA SER A 86 5.89 27.17 -5.18
C SER A 86 5.20 28.44 -4.68
N ASP A 87 5.84 29.61 -4.71
CA ASP A 87 5.39 30.82 -4.00
C ASP A 87 4.37 31.65 -4.81
N PHE A 88 3.43 30.99 -5.46
CA PHE A 88 2.39 31.62 -6.29
C PHE A 88 0.99 31.18 -5.87
N SER A 89 -0.03 31.96 -6.22
CA SER A 89 -1.42 31.52 -6.08
C SER A 89 -1.76 30.55 -7.21
N ALA A 90 -2.13 29.32 -6.87
CA ALA A 90 -2.44 28.25 -7.83
C ALA A 90 -3.92 27.88 -7.76
N ALA A 91 -4.56 27.68 -8.92
CA ALA A 91 -5.90 27.11 -8.98
C ALA A 91 -5.82 25.59 -8.83
N PHE A 92 -6.61 25.02 -7.92
CA PHE A 92 -6.68 23.57 -7.72
C PHE A 92 -7.97 23.00 -8.28
N TYR A 93 -7.88 21.78 -8.79
CA TYR A 93 -8.98 21.02 -9.34
C TYR A 93 -8.98 19.59 -8.81
N LYS A 94 -10.17 19.04 -8.58
CA LYS A 94 -10.41 17.63 -8.25
C LYS A 94 -11.39 17.06 -9.27
N ASN A 95 -11.01 15.97 -9.95
CA ASN A 95 -11.81 15.35 -11.00
C ASN A 95 -12.32 16.38 -12.03
N ASN A 96 -11.43 17.29 -12.46
CA ASN A 96 -11.73 18.41 -13.37
C ASN A 96 -12.63 19.52 -12.82
N THR A 97 -13.10 19.40 -11.58
CA THR A 97 -13.90 20.44 -10.91
C THR A 97 -12.98 21.39 -10.17
N PHE A 98 -13.17 22.69 -10.34
CA PHE A 98 -12.43 23.71 -9.61
C PHE A 98 -12.79 23.68 -8.13
N ILE A 99 -11.79 23.67 -7.25
CA ILE A 99 -11.98 23.61 -5.79
C ILE A 99 -11.41 24.82 -5.05
N GLY A 100 -10.73 25.74 -5.75
CA GLY A 100 -10.28 27.00 -5.17
C GLY A 100 -8.88 27.42 -5.62
N ASN A 101 -8.57 28.70 -5.39
CA ASN A 101 -7.22 29.25 -5.52
C ASN A 101 -6.54 29.20 -4.17
N GLN A 102 -5.34 28.63 -4.10
CA GLN A 102 -4.57 28.53 -2.86
C GLN A 102 -3.27 29.31 -2.95
N PRO A 103 -2.94 30.13 -1.94
CA PRO A 103 -1.66 30.85 -1.88
C PRO A 103 -0.49 29.90 -1.65
N GLY A 104 0.71 30.31 -2.09
CA GLY A 104 1.94 29.53 -1.89
C GLY A 104 1.88 28.13 -2.50
N GLY A 105 1.04 27.92 -3.51
CA GLY A 105 0.93 26.67 -4.24
C GLY A 105 0.55 25.47 -3.37
N LYS A 106 -0.11 25.66 -2.21
CA LYS A 106 -0.37 24.59 -1.25
C LYS A 106 -1.86 24.43 -0.99
N LEU A 107 -2.39 23.24 -1.24
CA LEU A 107 -3.75 22.88 -0.83
C LEU A 107 -3.67 21.91 0.34
N THR A 108 -4.20 22.31 1.50
CA THR A 108 -4.30 21.46 2.68
C THR A 108 -5.69 20.84 2.78
N LEU A 109 -5.75 19.52 2.79
CA LEU A 109 -6.95 18.73 3.08
C LEU A 109 -6.86 18.27 4.54
N GLN A 110 -7.73 18.80 5.38
CA GLN A 110 -7.82 18.42 6.79
C GLN A 110 -8.86 17.33 6.99
N ASN A 111 -8.58 16.40 7.92
CA ASN A 111 -9.49 15.31 8.26
C ASN A 111 -9.95 14.53 7.01
N VAL A 112 -8.99 14.03 6.24
CA VAL A 112 -9.22 13.37 4.95
C VAL A 112 -10.24 12.24 5.07
N SER A 113 -11.16 12.19 4.12
CA SER A 113 -12.28 11.25 4.07
C SER A 113 -12.29 10.47 2.76
N LYS A 114 -13.13 9.44 2.65
CA LYS A 114 -13.25 8.69 1.39
C LYS A 114 -13.73 9.56 0.22
N SER A 115 -14.49 10.61 0.49
CA SER A 115 -14.87 11.58 -0.55
C SER A 115 -13.69 12.37 -1.10
N ASP A 116 -12.56 12.46 -0.39
CA ASP A 116 -11.36 13.18 -0.83
C ASP A 116 -10.52 12.41 -1.84
N GLU A 117 -10.77 11.11 -2.02
CA GLU A 117 -10.15 10.31 -3.08
C GLU A 117 -10.50 10.86 -4.47
N GLY A 118 -9.50 10.93 -5.36
CA GLY A 118 -9.70 11.39 -6.73
C GLY A 118 -8.42 11.84 -7.44
N PHE A 119 -8.60 12.37 -8.65
CA PHE A 119 -7.51 12.94 -9.43
C PHE A 119 -7.42 14.45 -9.25
N TYR A 120 -6.33 14.91 -8.66
CA TYR A 120 -6.06 16.32 -8.42
C TYR A 120 -5.14 16.87 -9.49
N ARG A 121 -5.30 18.15 -9.84
CA ARG A 121 -4.32 18.92 -10.62
C ARG A 121 -4.29 20.36 -10.15
N CYS A 122 -3.18 21.03 -10.33
CA CYS A 122 -3.08 22.46 -10.09
C CYS A 122 -2.82 23.23 -11.40
N GLU A 123 -3.05 24.52 -11.39
CA GLU A 123 -2.83 25.42 -12.51
C GLU A 123 -2.04 26.63 -12.06
N HIS A 124 -0.90 26.85 -12.73
CA HIS A 124 -0.08 28.04 -12.53
C HIS A 124 -0.65 29.19 -13.38
N PRO A 125 -0.75 30.44 -12.86
CA PRO A 125 -1.39 31.57 -13.54
C PRO A 125 -0.91 31.84 -14.98
N LYS A 126 0.36 31.52 -15.28
CA LYS A 126 0.97 31.68 -16.62
C LYS A 126 1.52 30.38 -17.21
N GLY A 127 1.42 29.28 -16.47
CA GLY A 127 2.14 28.02 -16.75
C GLY A 127 1.23 26.90 -17.22
N GLY A 128 -0.10 27.12 -17.17
CA GLY A 128 -1.09 26.12 -17.49
C GLY A 128 -1.29 25.10 -16.38
N LYS A 129 -1.89 23.96 -16.72
CA LYS A 129 -2.30 22.91 -15.80
C LYS A 129 -1.22 21.83 -15.65
N SER A 130 -1.04 21.33 -14.43
CA SER A 130 -0.25 20.14 -14.16
C SER A 130 -0.91 18.89 -14.73
N LEU A 131 -0.13 17.82 -14.86
CA LEU A 131 -0.70 16.48 -14.98
C LEU A 131 -1.56 16.16 -13.75
N PRO A 132 -2.62 15.35 -13.92
CA PRO A 132 -3.41 14.87 -12.79
C PRO A 132 -2.61 13.84 -11.99
N SER A 133 -2.70 13.93 -10.67
CA SER A 133 -2.18 12.92 -9.75
C SER A 133 -3.30 12.33 -8.90
N ARG A 134 -3.24 11.02 -8.67
CA ARG A 134 -4.27 10.32 -7.89
C ARG A 134 -3.95 10.41 -6.40
N LEU A 135 -4.89 10.93 -5.62
CA LEU A 135 -4.93 10.78 -4.17
C LEU A 135 -5.83 9.59 -3.82
N ALA A 136 -5.26 8.54 -3.24
CA ALA A 136 -6.01 7.38 -2.76
C ALA A 136 -6.21 7.47 -1.25
N VAL A 137 -7.38 7.09 -0.76
CA VAL A 137 -7.70 7.10 0.67
C VAL A 137 -8.03 5.69 1.14
N LYS A 138 -7.36 5.21 2.19
CA LYS A 138 -7.63 3.94 2.85
C LYS A 138 -8.32 4.19 4.19
N ASP A 139 -9.20 3.27 4.57
CA ASP A 139 -9.75 3.27 5.91
C ASP A 139 -8.64 3.05 6.94
N ARG A 140 -8.90 3.47 8.18
CA ARG A 140 -8.03 3.06 9.28
C ARG A 140 -8.03 1.53 9.33
N PRO A 141 -6.89 0.90 9.67
CA PRO A 141 -6.93 -0.47 10.13
C PRO A 141 -7.90 -0.49 11.30
N THR A 142 -9.12 -0.91 11.05
CA THR A 142 -10.01 -1.33 12.11
C THR A 142 -9.24 -2.49 12.73
N ASP A 143 -8.88 -2.36 14.00
CA ASP A 143 -8.62 -3.53 14.81
C ASP A 143 -9.95 -4.28 14.86
N VAL A 144 -10.25 -4.99 13.77
CA VAL A 144 -11.43 -5.83 13.67
C VAL A 144 -11.12 -6.93 14.65
N SER A 145 -11.68 -6.74 15.84
CA SER A 145 -12.04 -7.75 16.81
C SER A 145 -12.00 -9.11 16.13
N THR A 146 -11.04 -9.92 16.59
CA THR A 146 -10.83 -11.30 16.17
C THR A 146 -12.18 -11.90 15.78
N PRO A 147 -12.36 -12.39 14.53
CA PRO A 147 -13.64 -12.97 14.14
C PRO A 147 -14.00 -14.01 15.21
N PRO A 148 -15.23 -13.98 15.78
CA PRO A 148 -15.61 -14.97 16.78
C PRO A 148 -15.27 -16.34 16.19
N PRO A 149 -14.62 -17.22 16.98
CA PRO A 149 -14.18 -18.51 16.49
C PRO A 149 -15.36 -19.17 15.77
N PRO A 150 -15.14 -19.75 14.57
CA PRO A 150 -16.23 -20.38 13.82
C PRO A 150 -16.95 -21.34 14.78
N PRO A 151 -18.29 -21.28 14.89
CA PRO A 151 -19.01 -22.19 15.77
C PRO A 151 -18.59 -23.60 15.39
N VAL A 152 -17.95 -24.29 16.34
CA VAL A 152 -17.58 -25.69 16.16
C VAL A 152 -18.86 -26.42 15.77
N PRO A 153 -18.90 -27.13 14.63
CA PRO A 153 -20.11 -27.79 14.21
C PRO A 153 -20.50 -28.76 15.34
N LEU A 154 -21.71 -28.63 15.88
CA LEU A 154 -22.25 -29.57 16.87
C LEU A 154 -22.04 -31.02 16.44
N ALA A 155 -22.07 -31.28 15.12
CA ALA A 155 -21.70 -32.55 14.52
C ALA A 155 -20.29 -33.05 14.87
N ARG A 156 -19.26 -32.18 14.89
CA ARG A 156 -17.89 -32.56 15.29
C ARG A 156 -17.79 -32.89 16.77
N LEU A 157 -18.51 -32.17 17.62
CA LEU A 157 -18.55 -32.43 19.07
C LEU A 157 -19.30 -33.73 19.38
N LEU A 158 -20.44 -33.96 18.72
CA LEU A 158 -21.20 -35.21 18.85
C LEU A 158 -20.39 -36.42 18.33
N CYS A 159 -19.66 -36.25 17.23
CA CYS A 159 -18.82 -37.30 16.66
C CYS A 159 -17.64 -37.65 17.59
N SER A 160 -16.98 -36.65 18.19
CA SER A 160 -15.91 -36.91 19.15
C SER A 160 -16.41 -37.57 20.44
N ILE A 161 -17.57 -37.16 20.96
CA ILE A 161 -18.20 -37.79 22.13
C ILE A 161 -18.57 -39.24 21.84
N LEU A 162 -19.16 -39.53 20.67
CA LEU A 162 -19.54 -40.89 20.29
C LEU A 162 -18.31 -41.81 20.19
N LEU A 163 -17.22 -41.33 19.58
CA LEU A 163 -15.96 -42.07 19.49
C LEU A 163 -15.33 -42.34 20.86
N PHE A 164 -15.44 -41.38 21.78
CA PHE A 164 -14.93 -41.56 23.14
C PHE A 164 -15.73 -42.62 23.91
N ILE A 165 -17.07 -42.56 23.81
CA ILE A 165 -17.96 -43.56 24.43
C ILE A 165 -17.66 -44.95 23.87
N THR A 166 -17.55 -45.11 22.55
CA THR A 166 -17.27 -46.43 21.95
C THR A 166 -15.91 -46.97 22.40
N PHE A 167 -14.87 -46.15 22.45
CA PHE A 167 -13.55 -46.56 22.95
C PHE A 167 -13.60 -46.99 24.42
N THR A 168 -14.30 -46.26 25.28
CA THR A 168 -14.42 -46.60 26.71
C THR A 168 -15.12 -47.94 26.91
N VAL A 169 -16.19 -48.22 26.16
CA VAL A 169 -16.91 -49.51 26.23
C VAL A 169 -16.01 -50.65 25.78
N ILE A 170 -15.28 -50.49 24.68
CA ILE A 170 -14.32 -51.50 24.19
C ILE A 170 -13.26 -51.78 25.25
N PHE A 171 -12.71 -50.73 25.88
CA PHE A 171 -11.69 -50.87 26.92
C PHE A 171 -12.22 -51.63 28.15
N ILE A 172 -13.44 -51.31 28.61
CA ILE A 172 -14.10 -52.02 29.72
C ILE A 172 -14.35 -53.49 29.36
N VAL A 173 -14.82 -53.79 28.15
CA VAL A 173 -15.04 -55.16 27.68
C VAL A 173 -13.72 -55.92 27.60
N CYS A 174 -12.65 -55.31 27.09
CA CYS A 174 -11.32 -55.91 27.07
C CYS A 174 -10.81 -56.23 28.49
N ILE A 175 -10.97 -55.30 29.44
CA ILE A 175 -10.64 -55.55 30.85
C ILE A 175 -11.48 -56.69 31.40
N TYR A 176 -12.78 -56.71 31.14
CA TYR A 176 -13.68 -57.75 31.63
C TYR A 176 -13.31 -59.13 31.06
N ILE A 177 -13.05 -59.22 29.76
CA ILE A 177 -12.57 -60.43 29.09
C ILE A 177 -11.22 -60.83 29.66
N PHE A 178 -10.28 -59.90 29.82
CA PHE A 178 -8.96 -60.18 30.40
C PHE A 178 -9.07 -60.70 31.84
N GLN A 179 -9.89 -60.08 32.68
CA GLN A 179 -10.16 -60.54 34.04
C GLN A 179 -10.87 -61.90 34.06
N ARG A 180 -11.78 -62.16 33.12
CA ARG A 180 -12.45 -63.46 32.98
C ARG A 180 -11.47 -64.55 32.53
N TRP A 181 -10.59 -64.24 31.60
CA TRP A 181 -9.49 -65.12 31.17
C TRP A 181 -8.49 -65.38 32.30
N ALA A 182 -8.11 -64.35 33.06
CA ALA A 182 -7.23 -64.50 34.22
C ALA A 182 -7.87 -65.37 35.31
N ARG A 183 -9.17 -65.20 35.59
CA ARG A 183 -9.92 -66.05 36.51
C ARG A 183 -10.08 -67.49 36.02
N ALA A 184 -10.30 -67.70 34.72
CA ALA A 184 -10.37 -69.05 34.14
C ALA A 184 -9.02 -69.79 34.21
N ARG A 185 -7.90 -69.08 34.12
CA ARG A 185 -6.54 -69.65 34.29
C ARG A 185 -6.14 -69.91 35.74
N ALA A 186 -6.84 -69.34 36.73
CA ALA A 186 -6.59 -69.58 38.15
C ALA A 186 -7.27 -70.86 38.68
N HIS A 187 -8.11 -71.50 37.86
CA HIS A 187 -8.86 -72.73 38.20
C HIS A 187 -8.50 -73.94 37.31
N ALA A 188 -7.45 -73.82 36.49
CA ALA A 188 -6.85 -74.91 35.71
C ALA A 188 -5.42 -75.15 36.22
#